data_AF-A0A847WXP6-F1
#
_entry.id   AF-A0A847WXP6-F1
#
_cell.length_a   1.000
_cell.length_b   1.000
_cell.length_c   1.000
_cell.angle_alpha   90.00
_cell.angle_beta   90.00
_cell.angle_gamma   90.00
#
_symmetry.space_group_name_H-M   'P 1'
#
loop_
_entity.id
_entity.type
_entity.pdbx_description
1 polymer ?
#
loop_
_entity_poly.entity_id
_entity_poly.type
_entity_poly.pdbx_seq_one_letter_code
_entity_poly.pdbx_strand_id
1 'polypeptide(L)'
;IPLFQEQAMQMAIIGAGFTPGEADQLRRAMAAWRRNGKIEIFKERFITGMMTNKRKRYSREFAERCFSQIEGFAEYGFPESHAASFALLVYASCWLKCHYPDVFLCALLNSQPMGFYAPSQLVRDATEHGVEVRAADVNASLLESTLEPTERRPADHIWPRHRPMLAEIRTRHAVRLGLRRVEGLAERDILRIVEERGAGYNSVRELWLRTGVPIGSLEKLARADAFASMGLNRREALWAVKGLVGTHGAETLPLFASAGPPVDAAPEEPAGLPLMGPSE
;
A
#
# COMPACT_ATOMS: atom_id res chain seq x y z
N ILE A 1 -25.40 12.92 -22.61
CA ILE A 1 -25.75 12.87 -21.18
C ILE A 1 -24.80 13.84 -20.48
N PRO A 2 -25.29 14.95 -19.90
CA PRO A 2 -24.42 15.85 -19.13
C PRO A 2 -23.95 15.14 -17.84
N LEU A 3 -22.64 15.19 -17.60
CA LEU A 3 -21.97 14.59 -16.43
C LEU A 3 -21.45 15.65 -15.45
N PHE A 4 -21.18 16.87 -15.93
CA PHE A 4 -20.62 17.96 -15.12
C PHE A 4 -21.53 19.19 -15.05
N GLN A 5 -21.44 19.91 -13.92
CA GLN A 5 -22.17 21.17 -13.70
C GLN A 5 -21.83 22.19 -14.78
N GLU A 6 -20.57 22.22 -15.18
CA GLU A 6 -20.02 23.06 -16.24
C GLU A 6 -20.66 22.75 -17.60
N GLN A 7 -20.98 21.49 -17.90
CA GLN A 7 -21.66 21.11 -19.14
C GLN A 7 -23.12 21.59 -19.18
N ALA A 8 -23.84 21.50 -18.05
CA ALA A 8 -25.20 22.05 -17.95
C ALA A 8 -25.20 23.57 -18.13
N MET A 9 -24.21 24.27 -17.58
CA MET A 9 -24.00 25.70 -17.81
C MET A 9 -23.71 26.02 -19.28
N GLN A 10 -22.84 25.25 -19.94
CA GLN A 10 -22.54 25.41 -21.37
C GLN A 10 -23.78 25.22 -22.24
N MET A 11 -24.66 24.27 -21.91
CA MET A 11 -25.94 24.09 -22.61
C MET A 11 -26.84 25.31 -22.47
N ALA A 12 -26.90 25.95 -21.30
CA ALA A 12 -27.67 27.18 -21.11
C ALA A 12 -27.07 28.37 -21.89
N ILE A 13 -25.74 28.49 -21.92
CA ILE A 13 -25.04 29.57 -22.64
C ILE A 13 -25.23 29.40 -24.15
N ILE A 14 -24.90 28.23 -24.71
CA ILE A 14 -24.90 27.99 -26.15
C ILE A 14 -26.32 27.77 -26.67
N GLY A 15 -27.13 27.01 -25.93
CA GLY A 15 -28.47 26.59 -26.32
C GLY A 15 -29.51 27.67 -26.04
N ALA A 16 -29.49 28.30 -24.87
CA ALA A 16 -30.49 29.28 -24.46
C ALA A 16 -30.00 30.75 -24.47
N GLY A 17 -28.73 30.99 -24.80
CA GLY A 17 -28.18 32.35 -24.88
C GLY A 17 -27.98 33.01 -23.52
N PHE A 18 -27.74 32.23 -22.47
CA PHE A 18 -27.42 32.76 -21.14
C PHE A 18 -26.02 33.39 -21.16
N THR A 19 -25.84 34.45 -20.37
CA THR A 19 -24.50 34.93 -19.99
C THR A 19 -23.85 33.95 -19.00
N PRO A 20 -22.51 33.94 -18.87
CA PRO A 20 -21.84 33.11 -17.86
C PRO A 20 -22.35 33.32 -16.44
N GLY A 21 -22.73 34.56 -16.09
CA GLY A 21 -23.32 34.89 -14.79
C GLY A 21 -24.71 34.28 -14.58
N GLU A 22 -25.59 34.37 -15.59
CA GLU A 22 -26.91 33.72 -15.54
C GLU A 22 -26.79 32.19 -15.45
N ALA A 23 -25.80 31.60 -16.13
CA ALA A 23 -25.55 30.17 -16.07
C ALA A 23 -25.09 29.70 -14.68
N ASP A 24 -24.22 30.46 -13.98
CA ASP A 24 -23.85 30.13 -12.59
C ASP A 24 -25.04 30.33 -11.63
N GLN A 25 -25.89 31.33 -11.87
CA GLN A 25 -27.12 31.50 -11.09
C GLN A 25 -28.08 30.31 -11.28
N LEU A 26 -28.25 29.83 -12.52
CA LEU A 26 -29.00 28.60 -12.79
C LEU A 26 -28.41 27.40 -12.04
N ARG A 27 -27.08 27.20 -12.09
CA ARG A 27 -26.38 26.12 -11.36
C ARG A 27 -26.64 26.19 -9.84
N ARG A 28 -26.57 27.39 -9.25
CA ARG A 28 -26.85 27.59 -7.81
C ARG A 28 -28.32 27.35 -7.48
N ALA A 29 -29.24 27.79 -8.35
CA ALA A 29 -30.68 27.59 -8.19
C ALA A 29 -31.04 26.10 -8.23
N MET A 30 -30.38 25.33 -9.10
CA MET A 30 -30.50 23.88 -9.18
C MET A 30 -30.07 23.18 -7.89
N ALA A 31 -28.91 23.53 -7.32
CA ALA A 31 -28.45 22.96 -6.04
C ALA A 31 -29.37 23.30 -4.85
N ALA A 32 -30.18 24.36 -4.95
CA ALA A 32 -31.12 24.81 -3.92
C ALA A 32 -32.60 24.55 -4.27
N TRP A 33 -32.87 23.76 -5.32
CA TRP A 33 -34.19 23.55 -5.92
C TRP A 33 -35.29 23.26 -4.89
N ARG A 34 -35.03 22.37 -3.90
CA ARG A 34 -36.05 21.93 -2.94
C ARG A 34 -36.45 23.03 -1.93
N ARG A 35 -35.69 24.11 -1.83
CA ARG A 35 -35.86 25.13 -0.78
C ARG A 35 -36.47 26.43 -1.27
N ASN A 36 -36.23 26.83 -2.52
CA ASN A 36 -36.35 28.25 -2.90
C ASN A 36 -37.28 28.56 -4.08
N GLY A 37 -37.82 27.58 -4.82
CA GLY A 37 -38.80 27.80 -5.90
C GLY A 37 -38.33 28.63 -7.11
N LYS A 38 -37.08 29.11 -7.14
CA LYS A 38 -36.54 30.01 -8.18
C LYS A 38 -36.26 29.33 -9.53
N ILE A 39 -36.44 28.02 -9.64
CA ILE A 39 -36.08 27.25 -10.83
C ILE A 39 -37.00 27.53 -12.02
N GLU A 40 -38.28 27.79 -11.77
CA GLU A 40 -39.27 28.01 -12.83
C GLU A 40 -38.99 29.28 -13.65
N ILE A 41 -38.43 30.31 -13.01
CA ILE A 41 -37.97 31.54 -13.69
C ILE A 41 -36.87 31.20 -14.70
N PHE A 42 -35.92 30.34 -14.31
CA PHE A 42 -34.86 29.92 -15.22
C PHE A 42 -35.34 28.95 -16.30
N LYS A 43 -36.37 28.15 -16.03
CA LYS A 43 -37.00 27.25 -17.00
C LYS A 43 -37.62 28.02 -18.16
N GLU A 44 -38.47 28.99 -17.87
CA GLU A 44 -39.09 29.82 -18.91
C GLU A 44 -38.03 30.57 -19.71
N ARG A 45 -37.05 31.17 -19.03
CA ARG A 45 -35.93 31.86 -19.67
C ARG A 45 -35.12 30.94 -20.58
N PHE A 46 -34.87 29.70 -20.15
CA PHE A 46 -34.14 28.68 -20.90
C PHE A 46 -34.92 28.26 -22.15
N ILE A 47 -36.21 27.92 -22.02
CA ILE A 47 -37.07 27.50 -23.13
C ILE A 47 -37.19 28.62 -24.17
N THR A 48 -37.52 29.84 -23.75
CA THR A 48 -37.62 31.00 -24.66
C THR A 48 -36.27 31.28 -25.31
N GLY A 49 -35.17 31.15 -24.56
CA GLY A 49 -33.81 31.27 -25.09
C GLY A 49 -33.51 30.27 -26.21
N MET A 50 -33.85 29.00 -26.02
CA MET A 50 -33.67 27.96 -27.05
C MET A 50 -34.57 28.18 -28.27
N MET A 51 -35.81 28.61 -28.09
CA MET A 51 -36.74 28.87 -29.19
C MET A 51 -36.31 30.07 -30.05
N THR A 52 -35.73 31.09 -29.41
CA THR A 52 -35.31 32.35 -30.05
C THR A 52 -33.83 32.36 -30.44
N ASN A 53 -33.10 31.26 -30.22
CA ASN A 53 -31.69 31.17 -30.51
C ASN A 53 -31.42 31.42 -32.01
N LYS A 54 -30.53 32.38 -32.28
CA LYS A 54 -30.21 32.85 -33.64
C LYS A 54 -29.48 31.80 -34.47
N ARG A 55 -28.76 30.87 -33.85
CA ARG A 55 -28.00 29.82 -34.58
C ARG A 55 -28.89 28.65 -34.98
N LYS A 56 -29.82 28.27 -34.11
CA LYS A 56 -30.73 27.15 -34.33
C LYS A 56 -31.97 27.34 -33.48
N ARG A 57 -33.13 27.43 -34.13
CA ARG A 57 -34.42 27.48 -33.44
C ARG A 57 -34.81 26.07 -33.03
N TYR A 58 -34.91 25.81 -31.74
CA TYR A 58 -35.34 24.52 -31.21
C TYR A 58 -36.85 24.53 -30.99
N SER A 59 -37.49 23.37 -31.13
CA SER A 59 -38.90 23.23 -30.76
C SER A 59 -39.07 23.36 -29.25
N ARG A 60 -40.26 23.77 -28.80
CA ARG A 60 -40.59 23.88 -27.38
C ARG A 60 -40.44 22.53 -26.68
N GLU A 61 -40.92 21.46 -27.30
CA GLU A 61 -40.84 20.10 -26.75
C GLU A 61 -39.38 19.64 -26.58
N PHE A 62 -38.50 20.04 -27.50
CA PHE A 62 -37.07 19.76 -27.36
C PHE A 62 -36.45 20.53 -26.19
N ALA A 63 -36.75 21.83 -26.08
CA ALA A 63 -36.22 22.68 -25.02
C ALA A 63 -36.70 22.23 -23.63
N GLU A 64 -37.97 21.84 -23.50
CA GLU A 64 -38.56 21.30 -22.27
C GLU A 64 -37.88 19.98 -21.85
N ARG A 65 -37.64 19.06 -22.80
CA ARG A 65 -36.88 17.83 -22.53
C ARG A 65 -35.44 18.12 -22.11
N CYS A 66 -34.77 19.07 -22.75
CA CYS A 66 -33.42 19.48 -22.36
C CYS A 66 -33.39 20.06 -20.95
N PHE A 67 -34.35 20.90 -20.60
CA PHE A 67 -34.44 21.45 -19.25
C PHE A 67 -34.72 20.36 -18.22
N SER A 68 -35.63 19.42 -18.50
CA SER A 68 -35.90 18.29 -17.60
C SER A 68 -34.66 17.41 -17.36
N GLN A 69 -33.80 17.22 -18.37
CA GLN A 69 -32.50 16.55 -18.19
C GLN A 69 -31.54 17.35 -17.31
N ILE A 70 -31.56 18.69 -17.40
CA ILE A 70 -30.80 19.57 -16.53
C ILE A 70 -31.36 19.48 -15.09
N GLU A 71 -32.68 19.49 -14.89
CA GLU A 71 -33.30 19.34 -13.56
C GLU A 71 -32.89 18.03 -12.87
N GLY A 72 -32.96 16.90 -13.58
CA GLY A 72 -32.50 15.61 -13.05
C GLY A 72 -31.00 15.59 -12.73
N PHE A 73 -30.21 16.45 -13.36
CA PHE A 73 -28.78 16.60 -13.12
C PHE A 73 -28.45 17.43 -11.87
N ALA A 74 -29.37 18.29 -11.40
CA ALA A 74 -29.18 19.09 -10.19
C ALA A 74 -28.82 18.25 -8.95
N GLU A 75 -29.31 17.01 -8.89
CA GLU A 75 -29.10 16.10 -7.76
C GLU A 75 -27.79 15.29 -7.85
N TYR A 76 -27.25 15.07 -9.05
CA TYR A 76 -26.11 14.17 -9.30
C TYR A 76 -24.90 14.86 -9.94
N GLY A 77 -25.00 16.15 -10.23
CA GLY A 77 -24.00 16.86 -10.99
C GLY A 77 -22.69 17.08 -10.25
N PHE A 78 -21.60 16.59 -10.81
CA PHE A 78 -20.28 16.68 -10.21
C PHE A 78 -19.48 17.88 -10.77
N PRO A 79 -18.65 18.57 -9.96
CA PRO A 79 -17.77 19.62 -10.48
C PRO A 79 -16.65 19.03 -11.33
N GLU A 80 -16.52 19.47 -12.59
CA GLU A 80 -15.52 18.96 -13.53
C GLU A 80 -14.09 19.23 -13.02
N SER A 81 -13.84 20.41 -12.48
CA SER A 81 -12.53 20.79 -11.94
C SER A 81 -12.07 19.87 -10.80
N HIS A 82 -12.99 19.48 -9.91
CA HIS A 82 -12.73 18.52 -8.84
C HIS A 82 -12.55 17.09 -9.39
N ALA A 83 -13.34 16.69 -10.40
CA ALA A 83 -13.16 15.39 -11.05
C ALA A 83 -11.79 15.28 -11.70
N ALA A 84 -11.38 16.32 -12.44
CA ALA A 84 -10.11 16.35 -13.17
C ALA A 84 -8.90 16.29 -12.24
N SER A 85 -8.93 17.03 -11.11
CA SER A 85 -7.81 17.02 -10.16
C SER A 85 -7.62 15.64 -9.51
N PHE A 86 -8.71 14.96 -9.11
CA PHE A 86 -8.63 13.60 -8.60
C PHE A 86 -8.28 12.58 -9.68
N ALA A 87 -8.81 12.73 -10.90
CA ALA A 87 -8.51 11.84 -12.02
C ALA A 87 -7.01 11.82 -12.34
N LEU A 88 -6.32 12.96 -12.21
CA LEU A 88 -4.87 13.02 -12.39
C LEU A 88 -4.12 12.16 -11.36
N LEU A 89 -4.52 12.21 -10.08
CA LEU A 89 -3.93 11.39 -9.01
C LEU A 89 -4.19 9.91 -9.23
N VAL A 90 -5.42 9.56 -9.62
CA VAL A 90 -5.80 8.17 -9.94
C VAL A 90 -4.99 7.67 -11.13
N TYR A 91 -4.90 8.45 -12.20
CA TYR A 91 -4.13 8.10 -13.39
C TYR A 91 -2.65 7.88 -13.06
N ALA A 92 -2.03 8.80 -12.31
CA ALA A 92 -0.65 8.66 -11.88
C ALA A 92 -0.43 7.39 -11.03
N SER A 93 -1.35 7.10 -10.11
CA SER A 93 -1.30 5.89 -9.27
C SER A 93 -1.48 4.61 -10.10
N CYS A 94 -2.43 4.59 -11.04
CA CYS A 94 -2.66 3.49 -11.97
C CYS A 94 -1.46 3.27 -12.89
N TRP A 95 -0.82 4.34 -13.35
CA TRP A 95 0.39 4.26 -14.18
C TRP A 95 1.54 3.62 -13.40
N LEU A 96 1.77 4.04 -12.15
CA LEU A 96 2.77 3.41 -11.28
C LEU A 96 2.43 1.95 -11.01
N LYS A 97 1.17 1.61 -10.69
CA LYS A 97 0.74 0.22 -10.48
C LYS A 97 0.91 -0.65 -11.73
N CYS A 98 0.62 -0.12 -12.91
CA CYS A 98 0.72 -0.84 -14.18
C CYS A 98 2.18 -1.14 -14.54
N HIS A 99 3.05 -0.12 -14.46
CA HIS A 99 4.41 -0.23 -14.98
C HIS A 99 5.45 -0.60 -13.92
N TYR A 100 5.27 -0.20 -12.66
CA TYR A 100 6.23 -0.45 -11.58
C TYR A 100 5.50 -0.94 -10.32
N PRO A 101 4.83 -2.11 -10.37
CA PRO A 101 4.11 -2.66 -9.23
C PRO A 101 5.04 -2.96 -8.03
N ASP A 102 6.33 -3.19 -8.25
CA ASP A 102 7.37 -3.33 -7.21
C ASP A 102 7.55 -2.02 -6.41
N VAL A 103 7.81 -0.92 -7.10
CA VAL A 103 7.98 0.41 -6.49
C VAL A 103 6.67 0.86 -5.83
N PHE A 104 5.54 0.65 -6.51
CA PHE A 104 4.22 1.03 -6.02
C PHE A 104 3.87 0.28 -4.73
N LEU A 105 4.12 -1.03 -4.66
CA LEU A 105 3.93 -1.82 -3.44
C LEU A 105 4.81 -1.28 -2.31
N CYS A 106 6.11 -1.10 -2.55
CA CYS A 106 7.04 -0.63 -1.54
C CYS A 106 6.61 0.72 -0.94
N ALA A 107 6.24 1.67 -1.79
CA ALA A 107 5.74 2.98 -1.38
C ALA A 107 4.43 2.90 -0.58
N LEU A 108 3.48 2.05 -1.00
CA LEU A 108 2.21 1.85 -0.29
C LEU A 108 2.41 1.21 1.07
N LEU A 109 3.33 0.24 1.20
CA LEU A 109 3.64 -0.41 2.47
C LEU A 109 4.25 0.58 3.48
N ASN A 110 5.14 1.46 3.00
CA ASN A 110 5.82 2.44 3.84
C ASN A 110 4.92 3.65 4.18
N SER A 111 3.85 3.89 3.41
CA SER A 111 2.86 4.94 3.70
C SER A 111 1.74 4.49 4.65
N GLN A 112 1.78 3.27 5.19
CA GLN A 112 0.75 2.79 6.12
C GLN A 112 0.83 3.47 7.50
N PRO A 113 -0.31 3.70 8.19
CA PRO A 113 -1.67 3.29 7.85
C PRO A 113 -2.35 4.27 6.87
N MET A 114 -2.57 3.84 5.63
CA MET A 114 -3.21 4.65 4.59
C MET A 114 -4.05 3.79 3.67
N GLY A 115 -5.19 4.33 3.25
CA GLY A 115 -6.07 3.70 2.26
C GLY A 115 -6.98 2.62 2.86
N PHE A 116 -7.68 1.93 1.97
CA PHE A 116 -8.71 0.94 2.34
C PHE A 116 -8.21 -0.51 2.37
N TYR A 117 -7.03 -0.79 1.78
CA TYR A 117 -6.52 -2.15 1.60
C TYR A 117 -5.51 -2.54 2.68
N ALA A 118 -5.67 -3.75 3.23
CA ALA A 118 -4.74 -4.29 4.20
C ALA A 118 -3.37 -4.58 3.54
N PRO A 119 -2.24 -4.46 4.27
CA PRO A 119 -0.91 -4.75 3.71
C PRO A 119 -0.79 -6.12 3.05
N SER A 120 -1.44 -7.15 3.60
CA SER A 120 -1.46 -8.50 3.02
C SER A 120 -2.16 -8.57 1.66
N GLN A 121 -3.20 -7.77 1.45
CA GLN A 121 -3.88 -7.66 0.15
C GLN A 121 -2.99 -6.98 -0.88
N LEU A 122 -2.25 -5.93 -0.47
CA LEU A 122 -1.29 -5.25 -1.34
C LEU A 122 -0.14 -6.17 -1.76
N VAL A 123 0.44 -6.92 -0.80
CA VAL A 123 1.49 -7.91 -1.07
C VAL A 123 1.01 -8.98 -2.04
N ARG A 124 -0.21 -9.50 -1.82
CA ARG A 124 -0.82 -10.50 -2.70
C ARG A 124 -1.04 -9.95 -4.11
N ASP A 125 -1.62 -8.76 -4.24
CA ASP A 125 -1.85 -8.11 -5.54
C ASP A 125 -0.54 -7.95 -6.30
N ALA A 126 0.51 -7.42 -5.67
CA ALA A 126 1.83 -7.28 -6.31
C ALA A 126 2.43 -8.64 -6.73
N THR A 127 2.30 -9.66 -5.86
CA THR A 127 2.76 -11.02 -6.17
C THR A 127 2.02 -11.59 -7.37
N GLU A 128 0.70 -11.39 -7.46
CA GLU A 128 -0.10 -11.82 -8.61
C GLU A 128 0.27 -11.06 -9.90
N HIS A 129 0.83 -9.85 -9.80
CA HIS A 129 1.43 -9.10 -10.91
C HIS A 129 2.91 -9.49 -11.19
N GLY A 130 3.42 -10.56 -10.57
CA GLY A 130 4.76 -11.08 -10.83
C GLY A 130 5.88 -10.36 -10.08
N VAL A 131 5.57 -9.57 -9.05
CA VAL A 131 6.58 -9.00 -8.15
C VAL A 131 7.08 -10.09 -7.19
N GLU A 132 8.40 -10.24 -7.08
CA GLU A 132 9.00 -11.05 -6.04
C GLU A 132 8.91 -10.30 -4.70
N VAL A 133 8.22 -10.88 -3.72
CA VAL A 133 8.17 -10.33 -2.36
C VAL A 133 8.97 -11.24 -1.43
N ARG A 134 9.97 -10.66 -0.77
CA ARG A 134 10.82 -11.36 0.20
C ARG A 134 10.36 -11.05 1.62
N ALA A 135 10.23 -12.09 2.43
CA ALA A 135 9.76 -11.99 3.81
C ALA A 135 10.65 -11.07 4.67
N ALA A 136 10.13 -10.63 5.80
CA ALA A 136 10.94 -9.90 6.77
C ALA A 136 12.04 -10.83 7.32
N ASP A 137 13.26 -10.33 7.51
CA ASP A 137 14.38 -11.11 8.03
C ASP A 137 15.34 -10.24 8.84
N VAL A 138 15.82 -10.71 9.99
CA VAL A 138 16.67 -9.94 10.91
C VAL A 138 18.03 -9.54 10.33
N ASN A 139 18.54 -10.30 9.36
CA ASN A 139 19.82 -10.04 8.69
C ASN A 139 19.67 -9.23 7.40
N ALA A 140 18.47 -9.15 6.81
CA ALA A 140 18.25 -8.43 5.55
C ALA A 140 17.37 -7.17 5.70
N SER A 141 16.24 -7.28 6.41
CA SER A 141 15.23 -6.22 6.44
C SER A 141 15.64 -5.00 7.25
N LEU A 142 15.33 -3.80 6.76
CA LEU A 142 15.42 -2.57 7.54
C LEU A 142 14.11 -2.31 8.30
N LEU A 143 13.97 -1.11 8.88
CA LEU A 143 12.73 -0.66 9.49
C LEU A 143 11.57 -0.68 8.47
N GLU A 144 11.78 -0.02 7.33
CA GLU A 144 10.82 0.06 6.24
C GLU A 144 11.06 -1.01 5.19
N SER A 145 10.05 -1.22 4.33
CA SER A 145 10.21 -2.11 3.19
C SER A 145 11.17 -1.48 2.19
N THR A 146 11.97 -2.30 1.51
CA THR A 146 13.01 -1.84 0.59
C THR A 146 12.94 -2.56 -0.74
N LEU A 147 13.57 -1.96 -1.76
CA LEU A 147 13.73 -2.56 -3.07
C LEU A 147 15.12 -3.22 -3.14
N GLU A 148 15.14 -4.51 -3.46
CA GLU A 148 16.37 -5.27 -3.66
C GLU A 148 16.47 -5.69 -5.14
N PRO A 149 17.67 -5.73 -5.76
CA PRO A 149 17.82 -6.30 -7.09
C PRO A 149 17.27 -7.73 -7.17
N THR A 150 16.65 -8.06 -8.29
CA THR A 150 16.18 -9.42 -8.58
C THR A 150 16.51 -9.83 -10.01
N GLU A 151 16.83 -11.11 -10.16
CA GLU A 151 16.97 -11.77 -11.46
C GLU A 151 15.64 -12.38 -11.94
N ARG A 152 14.65 -12.51 -11.04
CA ARG A 152 13.34 -13.07 -11.37
C ARG A 152 12.58 -12.13 -12.29
N ARG A 153 12.08 -12.67 -13.40
CA ARG A 153 11.30 -11.89 -14.35
C ARG A 153 9.83 -12.03 -14.01
N PRO A 154 9.02 -10.97 -14.20
CA PRO A 154 7.56 -11.08 -14.00
C PRO A 154 6.92 -12.23 -14.77
N ALA A 155 7.46 -12.55 -15.96
CA ALA A 155 6.98 -13.65 -16.80
C ALA A 155 7.01 -15.03 -16.12
N ASP A 156 7.90 -15.22 -15.15
CA ASP A 156 8.13 -16.52 -14.49
C ASP A 156 7.01 -16.86 -13.49
N HIS A 157 6.35 -15.84 -12.92
CA HIS A 157 5.44 -16.01 -11.78
C HIS A 157 4.16 -15.16 -11.84
N ILE A 158 3.93 -14.39 -12.91
CA ILE A 158 2.70 -13.63 -13.09
C ILE A 158 1.47 -14.55 -13.10
N TRP A 159 0.43 -14.18 -12.34
CA TRP A 159 -0.80 -14.95 -12.28
C TRP A 159 -1.48 -14.97 -13.66
N PRO A 160 -2.10 -16.09 -14.09
CA PRO A 160 -2.70 -16.19 -15.42
C PRO A 160 -3.62 -15.04 -15.81
N ARG A 161 -4.39 -14.50 -14.85
CA ARG A 161 -5.31 -13.37 -15.05
C ARG A 161 -4.61 -12.06 -15.46
N HIS A 162 -3.34 -11.89 -15.09
CA HIS A 162 -2.57 -10.66 -15.33
C HIS A 162 -1.61 -10.79 -16.52
N ARG A 163 -1.50 -11.97 -17.15
CA ARG A 163 -0.64 -12.21 -18.32
C ARG A 163 -0.77 -11.17 -19.44
N PRO A 164 -1.98 -10.66 -19.80
CA PRO A 164 -2.11 -9.63 -20.83
C PRO A 164 -1.34 -8.33 -20.51
N MET A 165 -1.04 -8.06 -19.24
CA MET A 165 -0.31 -6.86 -18.80
C MET A 165 1.21 -7.03 -18.85
N LEU A 166 1.73 -8.23 -19.17
CA LEU A 166 3.15 -8.55 -19.04
C LEU A 166 4.06 -7.58 -19.83
N ALA A 167 3.62 -7.12 -21.01
CA ALA A 167 4.37 -6.18 -21.83
C ALA A 167 4.49 -4.78 -21.19
N GLU A 168 3.57 -4.42 -20.29
CA GLU A 168 3.53 -3.12 -19.62
C GLU A 168 4.30 -3.12 -18.29
N ILE A 169 4.48 -4.29 -17.67
CA ILE A 169 5.14 -4.43 -16.37
C ILE A 169 6.66 -4.31 -16.55
N ARG A 170 7.25 -3.32 -15.88
CA ARG A 170 8.67 -2.95 -15.94
C ARG A 170 9.38 -3.16 -14.60
N THR A 171 8.85 -4.02 -13.74
CA THR A 171 9.44 -4.44 -12.47
C THR A 171 10.91 -4.81 -12.65
N ARG A 172 11.77 -4.29 -11.77
CA ARG A 172 13.21 -4.60 -11.73
C ARG A 172 13.72 -5.02 -10.36
N HIS A 173 12.87 -4.92 -9.34
CA HIS A 173 13.26 -5.16 -7.96
C HIS A 173 12.33 -6.16 -7.30
N ALA A 174 12.89 -6.93 -6.37
CA ALA A 174 12.11 -7.60 -5.34
C ALA A 174 11.76 -6.59 -4.23
N VAL A 175 10.61 -6.78 -3.59
CA VAL A 175 10.23 -6.01 -2.41
C VAL A 175 10.59 -6.81 -1.16
N ARG A 176 11.55 -6.32 -0.38
CA ARG A 176 11.85 -6.84 0.96
C ARG A 176 10.90 -6.22 1.96
N LEU A 177 10.13 -7.05 2.67
CA LEU A 177 9.29 -6.56 3.76
C LEU A 177 10.15 -6.00 4.90
N GLY A 178 9.83 -4.79 5.36
CA GLY A 178 10.48 -4.18 6.52
C GLY A 178 10.07 -4.83 7.84
N LEU A 179 10.93 -4.76 8.85
CA LEU A 179 10.67 -5.28 10.19
C LEU A 179 9.47 -4.59 10.86
N ARG A 180 9.13 -3.35 10.47
CA ARG A 180 7.91 -2.65 10.93
C ARG A 180 6.63 -3.40 10.55
N ARG A 181 6.67 -4.34 9.59
CA ARG A 181 5.52 -5.18 9.24
C ARG A 181 5.27 -6.32 10.22
N VAL A 182 6.20 -6.59 11.14
CA VAL A 182 6.01 -7.57 12.22
C VAL A 182 5.09 -6.98 13.27
N GLU A 183 3.94 -7.63 13.49
CA GLU A 183 2.91 -7.13 14.38
C GLU A 183 3.41 -6.96 15.82
N GLY A 184 3.19 -5.77 16.37
CA GLY A 184 3.55 -5.43 17.76
C GLY A 184 5.05 -5.29 18.03
N LEU A 185 5.91 -5.35 17.02
CA LEU A 185 7.36 -5.15 17.21
C LEU A 185 7.65 -3.65 17.41
N ALA A 186 8.36 -3.32 18.50
CA ALA A 186 8.64 -1.92 18.83
C ALA A 186 9.73 -1.35 17.91
N GLU A 187 9.55 -0.11 17.46
CA GLU A 187 10.50 0.55 16.56
C GLU A 187 11.91 0.62 17.14
N ARG A 188 12.04 0.92 18.45
CA ARG A 188 13.34 0.95 19.14
C ARG A 188 14.09 -0.40 19.06
N ASP A 189 13.36 -1.52 19.10
CA ASP A 189 13.95 -2.85 19.06
C ASP A 189 14.42 -3.17 17.63
N ILE A 190 13.65 -2.74 16.62
CA ILE A 190 14.02 -2.84 15.20
C ILE A 190 15.29 -2.05 14.92
N LEU A 191 15.34 -0.79 15.34
CA LEU A 191 16.48 0.08 15.13
C LEU A 191 17.74 -0.53 15.75
N ARG A 192 17.64 -1.06 16.98
CA ARG A 192 18.76 -1.72 17.64
C ARG A 192 19.23 -3.00 16.91
N ILE A 193 18.30 -3.80 16.39
CA ILE A 193 18.65 -4.97 15.55
C ILE A 193 19.36 -4.56 14.27
N VAL A 194 18.97 -3.46 13.65
CA VAL A 194 19.60 -2.97 12.42
C VAL A 194 20.97 -2.37 12.70
N GLU A 195 21.09 -1.55 13.75
CA GLU A 195 22.33 -0.89 14.17
C GLU A 195 23.41 -1.90 14.56
N GLU A 196 23.06 -2.88 15.38
CA GLU A 196 24.00 -3.88 15.89
C GLU A 196 24.26 -5.03 14.90
N ARG A 197 23.72 -4.99 13.67
CA ARG A 197 23.77 -6.13 12.73
C ARG A 197 25.18 -6.50 12.30
N GLY A 198 26.04 -5.53 12.00
CA GLY A 198 27.37 -5.79 11.42
C GLY A 198 27.29 -6.71 10.19
N ALA A 199 28.07 -7.80 10.17
CA ALA A 199 28.06 -8.81 9.11
C ALA A 199 26.81 -9.73 9.11
N GLY A 200 25.92 -9.57 10.09
CA GLY A 200 24.78 -10.46 10.34
C GLY A 200 24.88 -11.13 11.71
N TYR A 201 23.86 -11.90 12.01
CA TYR A 201 23.69 -12.71 13.21
C TYR A 201 23.63 -14.18 12.80
N ASN A 202 24.42 -15.04 13.46
CA ASN A 202 24.47 -16.48 13.17
C ASN A 202 23.51 -17.29 14.05
N SER A 203 23.04 -16.73 15.16
CA SER A 203 22.06 -17.37 16.03
C SER A 203 21.14 -16.37 16.73
N VAL A 204 19.99 -16.87 17.21
CA VAL A 204 19.06 -16.09 18.05
C VAL A 204 19.75 -15.61 19.34
N ARG A 205 20.62 -16.44 19.93
CA ARG A 205 21.37 -16.09 21.15
C ARG A 205 22.34 -14.94 20.89
N GLU A 206 23.09 -15.00 19.80
CA GLU A 206 24.02 -13.94 19.41
C GLU A 206 23.30 -12.61 19.19
N LEU A 207 22.19 -12.63 18.43
CA LEU A 207 21.36 -11.46 18.23
C LEU A 207 20.88 -10.89 19.57
N TRP A 208 20.38 -11.74 20.46
CA TRP A 208 19.91 -11.32 21.77
C TRP A 208 21.01 -10.67 22.62
N LEU A 209 22.21 -11.24 22.65
CA LEU A 209 23.33 -10.72 23.44
C LEU A 209 23.85 -9.38 22.90
N ARG A 210 23.96 -9.24 21.57
CA ARG A 210 24.42 -8.00 20.93
C ARG A 210 23.39 -6.88 21.06
N THR A 211 22.12 -7.21 20.85
CA THR A 211 21.05 -6.20 20.77
C THR A 211 20.36 -5.93 22.10
N GLY A 212 20.45 -6.82 23.11
CA GLY A 212 19.68 -6.71 24.35
C GLY A 212 18.16 -6.58 24.14
N VAL A 213 17.64 -6.99 22.98
CA VAL A 213 16.22 -6.86 22.65
C VAL A 213 15.39 -7.81 23.54
N PRO A 214 14.22 -7.38 24.06
CA PRO A 214 13.42 -8.23 24.92
C PRO A 214 13.02 -9.55 24.25
N ILE A 215 12.98 -10.64 25.03
CA ILE A 215 12.54 -11.97 24.55
C ILE A 215 11.18 -11.88 23.86
N GLY A 216 10.23 -11.09 24.38
CA GLY A 216 8.92 -10.90 23.75
C GLY A 216 8.96 -10.28 22.34
N SER A 217 10.00 -9.51 22.01
CA SER A 217 10.23 -8.99 20.65
C SER A 217 10.87 -10.04 19.74
N LEU A 218 11.77 -10.86 20.28
CA LEU A 218 12.31 -12.04 19.56
C LEU A 218 11.22 -13.08 19.26
N GLU A 219 10.27 -13.29 20.18
CA GLU A 219 9.12 -14.17 19.94
C GLU A 219 8.24 -13.67 18.80
N LYS A 220 8.03 -12.35 18.68
CA LYS A 220 7.27 -11.74 17.57
C LYS A 220 7.99 -11.94 16.24
N LEU A 221 9.31 -11.72 16.22
CA LEU A 221 10.15 -12.01 15.04
C LEU A 221 10.10 -13.48 14.65
N ALA A 222 10.13 -14.39 15.63
CA ALA A 222 10.04 -15.83 15.39
C ALA A 222 8.68 -16.22 14.82
N ARG A 223 7.57 -15.68 15.35
CA ARG A 223 6.22 -15.90 14.81
C ARG A 223 6.06 -15.38 13.37
N ALA A 224 6.83 -14.36 13.00
CA ALA A 224 6.84 -13.76 11.67
C ALA A 224 7.85 -14.40 10.70
N ASP A 225 8.47 -15.53 11.06
CA ASP A 225 9.48 -16.24 10.26
C ASP A 225 10.73 -15.39 9.92
N ALA A 226 11.09 -14.44 10.78
CA ALA A 226 12.15 -13.46 10.50
C ALA A 226 13.59 -13.98 10.71
N PHE A 227 13.77 -15.29 10.91
CA PHE A 227 15.07 -15.93 11.16
C PHE A 227 15.51 -16.88 10.05
N ALA A 228 14.90 -16.77 8.86
CA ALA A 228 15.18 -17.65 7.73
C ALA A 228 16.65 -17.61 7.28
N SER A 229 17.31 -16.45 7.37
CA SER A 229 18.74 -16.30 7.07
C SER A 229 19.67 -17.08 8.01
N MET A 230 19.20 -17.45 9.19
CA MET A 230 19.91 -18.34 10.13
C MET A 230 19.61 -19.83 9.88
N GLY A 231 18.82 -20.14 8.85
CA GLY A 231 18.36 -21.51 8.58
C GLY A 231 17.28 -22.01 9.54
N LEU A 232 16.66 -21.12 10.34
CA LEU A 232 15.65 -21.51 11.32
C LEU A 232 14.24 -21.34 10.76
N ASN A 233 13.42 -22.38 10.86
CA ASN A 233 11.99 -22.25 10.65
C ASN A 233 11.30 -21.64 11.88
N ARG A 234 10.01 -21.29 11.74
CA ARG A 234 9.18 -20.72 12.83
C ARG A 234 9.34 -21.42 14.16
N ARG A 235 9.25 -22.75 14.13
CA ARG A 235 9.20 -23.59 15.32
C ARG A 235 10.56 -23.58 15.99
N GLU A 236 11.62 -23.84 15.24
CA GLU A 236 13.00 -23.83 15.74
C GLU A 236 13.37 -22.47 16.33
N ALA A 237 13.03 -21.38 15.64
CA ALA A 237 13.25 -20.03 16.14
C ALA A 237 12.51 -19.79 17.47
N LEU A 238 11.24 -20.20 17.58
CA LEU A 238 10.49 -20.10 18.84
C LEU A 238 11.11 -20.92 19.96
N TRP A 239 11.63 -22.11 19.68
CA TRP A 239 12.34 -22.93 20.67
C TRP A 239 13.65 -22.28 21.10
N ALA A 240 14.43 -21.74 20.15
CA ALA A 240 15.66 -21.02 20.45
C ALA A 240 15.40 -19.78 21.32
N VAL A 241 14.33 -19.02 21.04
CA VAL A 241 13.91 -17.87 21.85
C VAL A 241 13.47 -18.30 23.26
N LYS A 242 12.72 -19.40 23.39
CA LYS A 242 12.29 -19.92 24.69
C LYS A 242 13.43 -20.47 25.53
N GLY A 243 14.51 -20.92 24.90
CA GLY A 243 15.73 -21.34 25.58
C GLY A 243 16.56 -20.20 26.16
N LEU A 244 16.22 -18.94 25.85
CA LEU A 244 16.88 -17.78 26.45
C LEU A 244 16.43 -17.60 27.90
N VAL A 245 17.38 -17.67 28.83
CA VAL A 245 17.12 -17.51 30.28
C VAL A 245 17.68 -16.17 30.76
N GLY A 246 16.86 -15.40 31.46
CA GLY A 246 17.25 -14.13 32.10
C GLY A 246 16.97 -12.88 31.28
N THR A 247 17.35 -11.71 31.80
CA THR A 247 17.23 -10.42 31.11
C THR A 247 18.43 -10.12 30.21
N HIS A 248 19.58 -10.73 30.48
CA HIS A 248 20.83 -10.62 29.70
C HIS A 248 21.71 -11.87 29.94
N GLY A 249 21.46 -12.96 29.22
CA GLY A 249 22.45 -14.02 29.07
C GLY A 249 22.85 -14.83 30.32
N ALA A 250 23.59 -15.92 30.10
CA ALA A 250 24.31 -16.62 31.17
C ALA A 250 25.46 -15.75 31.71
N GLU A 251 25.94 -14.80 30.91
CA GLU A 251 27.04 -13.88 31.21
C GLU A 251 26.75 -12.86 32.34
N THR A 252 25.48 -12.67 32.74
CA THR A 252 25.13 -11.86 33.93
C THR A 252 24.81 -12.68 35.17
N LEU A 253 24.88 -14.02 35.08
CA LEU A 253 24.78 -14.85 36.27
C LEU A 253 26.02 -14.62 37.15
N PRO A 254 25.89 -14.66 38.49
CA PRO A 254 26.99 -14.37 39.42
C PRO A 254 28.26 -15.18 39.16
N LEU A 255 28.11 -16.39 38.60
CA LEU A 255 29.22 -17.29 38.27
C LEU A 255 30.02 -16.84 37.02
N PHE A 256 29.39 -16.18 36.05
CA PHE A 256 30.00 -15.83 34.76
C PHE A 256 30.31 -14.33 34.63
N ALA A 257 29.86 -13.50 35.57
CA ALA A 257 30.16 -12.07 35.61
C ALA A 257 31.67 -11.77 35.65
N SER A 258 32.49 -12.70 36.15
CA SER A 258 33.96 -12.60 36.19
C SER A 258 34.67 -13.22 34.99
N ALA A 259 33.98 -14.02 34.17
CA ALA A 259 34.59 -14.84 33.11
C ALA A 259 34.70 -14.12 31.76
N GLY A 260 34.05 -12.96 31.60
CA GLY A 260 34.01 -12.24 30.31
C GLY A 260 33.16 -12.96 29.25
N PRO A 261 33.00 -12.38 28.04
CA PRO A 261 32.28 -13.02 26.96
C PRO A 261 32.94 -14.35 26.56
N PRO A 262 32.17 -15.38 26.19
CA PRO A 262 32.73 -16.66 25.78
C PRO A 262 33.62 -16.46 24.54
N VAL A 263 34.88 -16.86 24.67
CA VAL A 263 35.80 -17.02 23.54
C VAL A 263 35.26 -18.18 22.73
N ASP A 264 35.15 -18.04 21.40
CA ASP A 264 34.76 -19.14 20.51
C ASP A 264 35.56 -20.39 20.89
N ALA A 265 34.86 -21.39 21.43
CA ALA A 265 35.50 -22.63 21.83
C ALA A 265 36.13 -23.24 20.58
N ALA A 266 37.42 -23.53 20.64
CA ALA A 266 38.08 -24.33 19.62
C ALA A 266 37.24 -25.59 19.38
N PRO A 267 37.06 -26.03 18.12
CA PRO A 267 36.26 -27.22 17.83
C PRO A 267 36.75 -28.37 18.73
N GLU A 268 35.82 -28.91 19.53
CA GLU A 268 36.14 -30.02 20.43
C GLU A 268 36.76 -31.15 19.60
N GLU A 269 37.97 -31.56 19.96
CA GLU A 269 38.54 -32.74 19.36
C GLU A 269 37.62 -33.93 19.66
N PRO A 270 37.30 -34.77 18.66
CA PRO A 270 36.40 -35.88 18.86
C PRO A 270 36.91 -36.75 20.01
N ALA A 271 36.10 -36.87 21.07
CA ALA A 271 36.45 -37.46 22.36
C ALA A 271 36.73 -38.98 22.33
N GLY A 272 37.02 -39.55 21.15
CA GLY A 272 37.27 -40.98 20.96
C GLY A 272 36.09 -41.86 21.38
N LEU A 273 34.90 -41.29 21.55
CA LEU A 273 33.73 -42.03 21.98
C LEU A 273 33.33 -43.02 20.88
N PRO A 274 33.02 -44.27 21.24
CA PRO A 274 32.55 -45.24 20.27
C PRO A 274 31.30 -44.71 19.58
N LEU A 275 31.30 -44.75 18.24
CA LEU A 275 30.13 -44.43 17.44
C LEU A 275 28.97 -45.30 17.90
N MET A 276 27.86 -44.68 18.29
CA MET A 276 26.63 -45.44 18.55
C MET A 276 26.31 -46.23 17.30
N GLY A 277 26.31 -47.56 17.43
CA GLY A 277 25.83 -48.44 16.38
C GLY A 277 24.37 -48.14 16.07
N PRO A 278 23.91 -48.35 14.83
CA PRO A 278 22.50 -48.20 14.49
C PRO A 278 21.67 -49.14 15.37
N SER A 279 20.88 -48.56 16.27
CA SER A 279 19.95 -49.28 17.13
C SER A 279 18.80 -49.87 16.33
N GLU A 280 18.46 -51.14 16.58
CA GLU A 280 17.13 -51.73 16.32
C GLU A 280 16.02 -50.95 17.02
#